data_AF-A0A1Y1SII6-F1
#
_entry.id   AF-A0A1Y1SII6-F1
#
_cell.length_a   1.000
_cell.length_b   1.000
_cell.length_c   1.000
_cell.angle_alpha   90.00
_cell.angle_beta   90.00
_cell.angle_gamma   90.00
#
_symmetry.space_group_name_H-M   'P 1'
#
loop_
_entity.id
_entity.type
_entity.pdbx_description
1 polymer ?
#
loop_
_entity_poly.entity_id
_entity_poly.type
_entity_poly.pdbx_seq_one_letter_code
_entity_poly.pdbx_strand_id
1 'polypeptide(L)'
;MNKLAAVWGLYLLVQIWPAEARTLWVLGGRHHEAMTFDAMHCADSAQSAPAACVPRPEGWDVALDLSSVGLGVWSERAARNAVRWPDDPASELSLGNPMGFVRWSWNLVLGGCGGKGSTLTTGLRCSSHYGNLQYLHAMSASKGDRAEDTKEKMLAWTKYLLLVLQDAPQAGGGTFIEQNHCTYWASEQRQGNPIAEDMMPDGPTGFPCVVDKGEPWIVASLFAFYCTYNIYTCDVNLSEQTVKSRALGAILHLIQDSFTQGHALRGDCCMGVEDADLAAYQCAPIQQFNVYGLQNKGRHKAADKEPVAGESCRTVDMVHDPITSAARILWELKTRGVTDGAIDTVLDYVDTDILRLVEAPTPGDAGSGF
;
A
#
# COMPACT_ATOMS: atom_id res chain seq x y z
N MET A 1 1.39 -47.17 -47.41
CA MET A 1 1.70 -47.40 -45.98
C MET A 1 2.66 -46.31 -45.51
N ASN A 2 2.22 -45.05 -45.59
CA ASN A 2 1.80 -44.19 -44.46
C ASN A 2 2.93 -43.81 -43.49
N LYS A 3 3.74 -42.83 -43.91
CA LYS A 3 4.47 -41.91 -43.03
C LYS A 3 3.69 -40.58 -42.97
N LEU A 4 2.62 -40.57 -42.19
CA LEU A 4 1.77 -39.40 -41.91
C LEU A 4 1.07 -39.66 -40.57
N ALA A 5 1.81 -39.53 -39.46
CA ALA A 5 1.26 -39.54 -38.10
C ALA A 5 2.32 -39.08 -37.09
N ALA A 6 2.68 -37.79 -37.11
CA ALA A 6 3.51 -37.18 -36.05
C ALA A 6 3.30 -35.65 -35.95
N VAL A 7 2.06 -35.17 -36.17
CA VAL A 7 1.70 -33.74 -36.05
C VAL A 7 0.48 -33.48 -35.16
N TRP A 8 -0.10 -34.48 -34.51
CA TRP A 8 -1.31 -34.30 -33.69
C TRP A 8 -1.15 -34.84 -32.27
N GLY A 9 -0.15 -34.33 -31.54
CA GLY A 9 0.13 -34.72 -30.15
C GLY A 9 0.52 -33.55 -29.24
N LEU A 10 0.04 -32.34 -29.52
CA LEU A 10 0.20 -31.17 -28.62
C LEU A 10 -1.12 -30.48 -28.29
N TYR A 11 -2.22 -31.23 -28.39
CA TYR A 11 -3.54 -30.87 -27.89
C TYR A 11 -4.03 -32.06 -27.07
N LEU A 12 -4.44 -31.81 -25.83
CA LEU A 12 -4.78 -32.77 -24.76
C LEU A 12 -3.60 -33.40 -24.03
N LEU A 13 -3.04 -32.63 -23.10
CA LEU A 13 -2.84 -33.07 -21.70
C LEU A 13 -2.91 -31.83 -20.79
N VAL A 14 -4.00 -31.05 -20.90
CA VAL A 14 -4.50 -30.26 -19.76
C VAL A 14 -5.31 -31.24 -18.91
N GLN A 15 -4.59 -32.12 -18.22
CA GLN A 15 -5.16 -32.85 -17.10
C GLN A 15 -5.35 -31.83 -15.99
N ILE A 16 -6.63 -31.52 -15.80
CA ILE A 16 -7.18 -30.58 -14.84
C ILE A 16 -6.88 -31.14 -13.46
N TRP A 17 -5.74 -30.78 -12.89
CA TRP A 17 -5.58 -30.75 -11.44
C TRP A 17 -6.25 -29.46 -10.96
N PRO A 18 -6.95 -29.45 -9.81
CA PRO A 18 -7.49 -28.22 -9.28
C PRO A 18 -6.29 -27.32 -8.97
N ALA A 19 -6.09 -26.31 -9.81
CA ALA A 19 -5.16 -25.23 -9.59
C ALA A 19 -5.70 -24.34 -8.47
N GLU A 20 -5.76 -24.89 -7.26
CA GLU A 20 -5.98 -24.13 -6.03
C GLU A 20 -4.64 -23.51 -5.62
N ALA A 21 -4.27 -22.49 -6.40
CA ALA A 21 -3.23 -21.55 -6.06
C ALA A 21 -3.50 -20.24 -6.81
N ARG A 22 -3.42 -19.05 -6.24
CA ARG A 22 -3.08 -18.53 -4.91
C ARG A 22 -3.33 -17.01 -5.07
N THR A 23 -3.97 -16.36 -4.09
CA THR A 23 -3.99 -14.89 -3.85
C THR A 23 -4.06 -13.97 -5.08
N LEU A 24 -5.29 -13.72 -5.55
CA LEU A 24 -5.64 -12.69 -6.52
C LEU A 24 -6.13 -11.44 -5.78
N TRP A 25 -5.22 -10.58 -5.35
CA TRP A 25 -5.51 -9.29 -4.70
C TRP A 25 -6.04 -8.24 -5.69
N VAL A 26 -5.64 -8.31 -6.96
CA VAL A 26 -5.89 -7.21 -7.92
C VAL A 26 -7.04 -7.44 -8.91
N LEU A 27 -7.66 -8.62 -8.89
CA LEU A 27 -8.81 -8.93 -9.78
C LEU A 27 -10.11 -9.24 -9.01
N GLY A 28 -10.07 -9.35 -7.68
CA GLY A 28 -11.21 -9.80 -6.86
C GLY A 28 -12.05 -8.68 -6.24
N GLY A 29 -11.47 -7.53 -5.89
CA GLY A 29 -12.21 -6.42 -5.28
C GLY A 29 -11.65 -5.08 -5.73
N ARG A 30 -12.51 -4.15 -6.14
CA ARG A 30 -12.14 -2.74 -6.38
C ARG A 30 -12.33 -1.91 -5.10
N HIS A 31 -12.10 -2.51 -3.95
CA HIS A 31 -12.56 -1.96 -2.67
C HIS A 31 -11.68 -0.80 -2.20
N HIS A 32 -10.35 -0.88 -2.38
CA HIS A 32 -9.45 0.26 -2.19
C HIS A 32 -9.86 1.46 -3.06
N GLU A 33 -10.22 1.21 -4.32
CA GLU A 33 -10.68 2.27 -5.19
C GLU A 33 -12.05 2.79 -4.80
N ALA A 34 -12.99 1.91 -4.44
CA ALA A 34 -14.32 2.31 -3.99
C ALA A 34 -14.24 3.18 -2.73
N MET A 35 -13.52 2.73 -1.69
CA MET A 35 -13.27 3.51 -0.47
C MET A 35 -12.56 4.83 -0.78
N THR A 36 -11.60 4.84 -1.72
CA THR A 36 -10.95 6.07 -2.17
C THR A 36 -11.93 7.04 -2.81
N PHE A 37 -12.84 6.56 -3.67
CA PHE A 37 -13.83 7.41 -4.31
C PHE A 37 -14.87 7.95 -3.32
N ASP A 38 -15.28 7.13 -2.36
CA ASP A 38 -16.17 7.56 -1.27
C ASP A 38 -15.48 8.61 -0.39
N ALA A 39 -14.19 8.41 -0.09
CA ALA A 39 -13.39 9.37 0.66
C ALA A 39 -13.19 10.69 -0.10
N MET A 40 -12.95 10.63 -1.42
CA MET A 40 -12.86 11.81 -2.28
C MET A 40 -14.18 12.60 -2.28
N HIS A 41 -15.32 11.92 -2.43
CA HIS A 41 -16.63 12.57 -2.39
C HIS A 41 -16.89 13.24 -1.04
N CYS A 42 -16.57 12.55 0.05
CA CYS A 42 -16.73 13.07 1.39
C CYS A 42 -15.83 14.29 1.65
N ALA A 43 -14.55 14.22 1.26
CA ALA A 43 -13.62 15.34 1.35
C ALA A 43 -14.04 16.54 0.48
N ASP A 44 -14.63 16.28 -0.68
CA ASP A 44 -15.06 17.33 -1.60
C ASP A 44 -16.24 18.13 -1.06
N SER A 45 -17.22 17.42 -0.49
CA SER A 45 -18.47 17.99 0.04
C SER A 45 -18.35 18.58 1.45
N ALA A 46 -17.28 18.27 2.18
CA ALA A 46 -17.12 18.67 3.57
C ALA A 46 -16.71 20.14 3.75
N GLN A 47 -17.41 20.85 4.64
CA GLN A 47 -17.11 22.25 5.00
C GLN A 47 -16.04 22.37 6.11
N SER A 48 -15.87 21.30 6.88
CA SER A 48 -14.86 21.14 7.94
C SER A 48 -14.24 19.75 7.85
N ALA A 49 -13.17 19.49 8.60
CA ALA A 49 -12.58 18.15 8.70
C ALA A 49 -13.67 17.09 8.94
N PRO A 50 -13.85 16.11 8.04
CA PRO A 50 -14.84 15.05 8.18
C PRO A 50 -14.68 14.28 9.50
N ALA A 51 -15.79 14.16 10.23
CA ALA A 51 -15.91 13.28 11.40
C ALA A 51 -16.74 12.02 11.10
N ALA A 52 -17.49 12.04 9.99
CA ALA A 52 -18.20 10.90 9.45
C ALA A 52 -18.45 11.13 7.95
N CYS A 53 -18.40 10.07 7.16
CA CYS A 53 -18.71 10.12 5.74
C CYS A 53 -20.02 9.42 5.41
N VAL A 54 -20.74 9.99 4.44
CA VAL A 54 -21.89 9.35 3.81
C VAL A 54 -21.46 8.68 2.52
N PRO A 55 -22.11 7.58 2.11
CA PRO A 55 -21.85 6.96 0.81
C PRO A 55 -22.01 7.98 -0.32
N ARG A 56 -21.14 7.93 -1.32
CA ARG A 56 -21.26 8.78 -2.50
C ARG A 56 -22.56 8.47 -3.26
N PRO A 57 -23.22 9.47 -3.87
CA PRO A 57 -24.40 9.23 -4.68
C PRO A 57 -24.07 8.46 -5.96
N GLU A 58 -25.06 7.73 -6.47
CA GLU A 58 -24.95 7.05 -7.76
C GLU A 58 -24.71 8.08 -8.88
N GLY A 59 -23.76 7.81 -9.77
CA GLY A 59 -23.43 8.69 -10.89
C GLY A 59 -22.60 9.93 -10.51
N TRP A 60 -22.08 10.03 -9.28
CA TRP A 60 -21.10 11.07 -8.93
C TRP A 60 -19.86 10.97 -9.83
N ASP A 61 -19.49 12.09 -10.47
CA ASP A 61 -18.26 12.17 -11.28
C ASP A 61 -17.05 12.20 -10.36
N VAL A 62 -16.20 11.18 -10.45
CA VAL A 62 -15.09 10.99 -9.52
C VAL A 62 -13.99 11.99 -9.82
N ALA A 63 -14.02 13.10 -9.09
CA ALA A 63 -13.06 14.18 -9.17
C ALA A 63 -12.86 14.84 -7.80
N LEU A 64 -11.62 15.18 -7.47
CA LEU A 64 -11.29 15.99 -6.30
C LEU A 64 -10.23 17.03 -6.70
N ASP A 65 -10.49 18.31 -6.43
CA ASP A 65 -9.49 19.34 -6.65
C ASP A 65 -8.39 19.28 -5.58
N LEU A 66 -7.20 18.89 -6.01
CA LEU A 66 -5.98 18.80 -5.21
C LEU A 66 -4.90 19.75 -5.77
N SER A 67 -5.31 20.87 -6.36
CA SER A 67 -4.40 21.92 -6.84
C SER A 67 -3.53 22.49 -5.71
N SER A 68 -4.02 22.49 -4.47
CA SER A 68 -3.27 22.89 -3.26
C SER A 68 -1.99 22.09 -3.03
N VAL A 69 -1.90 20.88 -3.58
CA VAL A 69 -0.75 19.97 -3.47
C VAL A 69 -0.11 19.68 -4.83
N GLY A 70 -0.42 20.50 -5.86
CA GLY A 70 0.17 20.38 -7.19
C GLY A 70 -0.36 19.23 -8.05
N LEU A 71 -1.45 18.57 -7.64
CA LEU A 71 -2.04 17.45 -8.40
C LEU A 71 -3.15 17.87 -9.37
N GLY A 72 -3.67 19.09 -9.24
CA GLY A 72 -4.80 19.57 -10.03
C GLY A 72 -6.08 18.79 -9.72
N VAL A 73 -6.95 18.63 -10.72
CA VAL A 73 -8.16 17.78 -10.58
C VAL A 73 -7.76 16.31 -10.61
N TRP A 74 -7.90 15.65 -9.48
CA TRP A 74 -7.60 14.24 -9.30
C TRP A 74 -8.78 13.38 -9.76
N SER A 75 -8.66 12.84 -10.97
CA SER A 75 -9.71 12.05 -11.64
C SER A 75 -9.78 10.59 -11.16
N GLU A 76 -10.88 9.90 -11.48
CA GLU A 76 -11.06 8.46 -11.25
C GLU A 76 -9.84 7.63 -11.64
N ARG A 77 -9.30 7.87 -12.84
CA ARG A 77 -8.16 7.12 -13.38
C ARG A 77 -6.89 7.38 -12.56
N ALA A 78 -6.65 8.63 -12.18
CA ALA A 78 -5.49 9.01 -11.39
C ALA A 78 -5.55 8.38 -9.99
N ALA A 79 -6.70 8.51 -9.30
CA ALA A 79 -6.94 7.92 -7.99
C ALA A 79 -6.83 6.39 -8.00
N ARG A 80 -7.45 5.72 -8.99
CA ARG A 80 -7.35 4.27 -9.19
C ARG A 80 -5.91 3.79 -9.36
N ASN A 81 -5.13 4.45 -10.20
CA ASN A 81 -3.75 4.05 -10.45
C ASN A 81 -2.85 4.32 -9.24
N ALA A 82 -3.13 5.40 -8.51
CA ALA A 82 -2.42 5.78 -7.31
C ALA A 82 -2.60 4.77 -6.17
N VAL A 83 -3.84 4.46 -5.81
CA VAL A 83 -4.13 3.59 -4.65
C VAL A 83 -3.73 2.13 -4.88
N ARG A 84 -3.58 1.70 -6.14
CA ARG A 84 -3.05 0.37 -6.51
C ARG A 84 -1.54 0.27 -6.43
N TRP A 85 -0.82 1.39 -6.34
CA TRP A 85 0.63 1.38 -6.41
C TRP A 85 1.29 0.52 -5.31
N PRO A 86 0.84 0.48 -4.04
CA PRO A 86 1.45 -0.40 -3.04
C PRO A 86 1.40 -1.89 -3.39
N ASP A 87 0.26 -2.35 -3.94
CA ASP A 87 0.08 -3.74 -4.41
C ASP A 87 0.87 -4.05 -5.69
N ASP A 88 0.98 -3.04 -6.56
CA ASP A 88 1.60 -3.17 -7.86
C ASP A 88 2.51 -1.96 -8.14
N PRO A 89 3.67 -1.87 -7.44
CA PRO A 89 4.57 -0.72 -7.51
C PRO A 89 5.21 -0.55 -8.89
N ALA A 90 5.13 -1.62 -9.68
CA ALA A 90 5.60 -1.73 -11.05
C ALA A 90 4.47 -1.57 -12.09
N SER A 91 3.20 -1.47 -11.67
CA SER A 91 2.02 -1.37 -12.55
C SER A 91 1.92 -2.49 -13.61
N GLU A 92 2.38 -3.69 -13.28
CA GLU A 92 2.35 -4.86 -14.16
C GLU A 92 0.92 -5.35 -14.48
N LEU A 93 -0.06 -5.01 -13.65
CA LEU A 93 -1.46 -5.46 -13.75
C LEU A 93 -2.36 -4.48 -14.51
N SER A 94 -1.78 -3.59 -15.30
CA SER A 94 -2.55 -2.71 -16.17
C SER A 94 -3.35 -3.52 -17.22
N LEU A 95 -4.55 -3.03 -17.57
CA LEU A 95 -5.45 -3.64 -18.57
C LEU A 95 -4.81 -3.79 -19.97
N GLY A 96 -3.69 -3.13 -20.25
CA GLY A 96 -2.93 -3.27 -21.48
C GLY A 96 -1.94 -4.43 -21.49
N ASN A 97 -1.76 -5.16 -20.38
CA ASN A 97 -0.79 -6.24 -20.27
C ASN A 97 -1.48 -7.62 -20.14
N PRO A 98 -1.83 -8.29 -21.25
CA PRO A 98 -2.51 -9.59 -21.21
C PRO A 98 -1.67 -10.69 -20.54
N MET A 99 -0.35 -10.49 -20.41
CA MET A 99 0.57 -11.41 -19.71
C MET A 99 0.96 -10.93 -18.30
N GLY A 100 0.53 -9.73 -17.91
CA GLY A 100 0.90 -9.07 -16.67
C GLY A 100 0.44 -9.81 -15.44
N PHE A 101 -0.78 -10.34 -15.51
CA PHE A 101 -1.32 -11.20 -14.46
C PHE A 101 -0.51 -12.50 -14.26
N VAL A 102 -0.07 -13.13 -15.36
CA VAL A 102 0.74 -14.36 -15.31
C VAL A 102 2.11 -14.07 -14.69
N ARG A 103 2.76 -12.97 -15.09
CA ARG A 103 4.05 -12.54 -14.53
C ARG A 103 3.95 -12.12 -13.06
N TRP A 104 2.92 -11.33 -12.73
CA TRP A 104 2.66 -10.89 -11.36
C TRP A 104 2.46 -12.10 -10.45
N SER A 105 1.61 -13.04 -10.86
CA SER A 105 1.36 -14.28 -10.12
C SER A 105 2.60 -15.16 -10.03
N TRP A 106 3.37 -15.32 -11.11
CA TRP A 106 4.59 -16.14 -11.12
C TRP A 106 5.65 -15.63 -10.14
N ASN A 107 5.92 -14.32 -10.18
CA ASN A 107 6.92 -13.67 -9.31
C ASN A 107 6.48 -13.70 -7.83
N LEU A 108 5.19 -13.52 -7.56
CA LEU A 108 4.66 -13.52 -6.19
C LEU A 108 4.55 -14.95 -5.59
N VAL A 109 4.15 -15.93 -6.39
CA VAL A 109 3.63 -17.22 -5.89
C VAL A 109 4.53 -18.43 -6.14
N LEU A 110 5.23 -18.51 -7.28
CA LEU A 110 5.87 -19.74 -7.76
C LEU A 110 7.41 -19.72 -7.72
N GLY A 111 8.07 -18.56 -7.68
CA GLY A 111 9.54 -18.54 -7.64
C GLY A 111 10.28 -17.27 -7.19
N GLY A 112 9.60 -16.14 -6.90
CA GLY A 112 10.28 -14.86 -6.66
C GLY A 112 10.56 -14.54 -5.18
N CYS A 113 9.51 -14.46 -4.34
CA CYS A 113 9.60 -13.80 -3.03
C CYS A 113 9.59 -14.76 -1.81
N GLY A 114 8.88 -15.89 -1.88
CA GLY A 114 8.73 -16.81 -0.74
C GLY A 114 10.05 -17.47 -0.32
N GLY A 115 10.50 -17.21 0.92
CA GLY A 115 11.68 -17.84 1.52
C GLY A 115 13.02 -17.13 1.26
N LYS A 116 13.02 -15.95 0.64
CA LYS A 116 14.21 -15.10 0.49
C LYS A 116 14.05 -13.85 1.37
N GLY A 117 15.10 -13.44 2.07
CA GLY A 117 15.13 -12.15 2.77
C GLY A 117 14.78 -11.05 1.78
N SER A 118 13.57 -10.51 1.89
CA SER A 118 13.00 -9.64 0.88
C SER A 118 13.19 -8.19 1.29
N THR A 119 14.33 -7.61 0.89
CA THR A 119 14.58 -6.18 1.02
C THR A 119 14.33 -5.49 -0.32
N LEU A 120 14.51 -4.17 -0.39
CA LEU A 120 14.35 -3.39 -1.62
C LEU A 120 15.13 -3.98 -2.82
N THR A 121 16.24 -4.68 -2.58
CA THR A 121 17.08 -5.33 -3.62
C THR A 121 16.38 -6.47 -4.34
N THR A 122 15.44 -7.14 -3.67
CA THR A 122 14.59 -8.19 -4.27
C THR A 122 13.42 -7.62 -5.08
N GLY A 123 13.26 -6.28 -5.06
CA GLY A 123 12.19 -5.55 -5.71
C GLY A 123 11.09 -5.12 -4.72
N LEU A 124 10.45 -3.99 -5.03
CA LEU A 124 9.41 -3.39 -4.18
C LEU A 124 8.25 -4.34 -3.88
N ARG A 125 7.83 -5.13 -4.86
CA ARG A 125 6.72 -6.08 -4.68
C ARG A 125 7.05 -7.16 -3.65
N CYS A 126 8.22 -7.79 -3.75
CA CYS A 126 8.58 -8.85 -2.82
C CYS A 126 8.76 -8.29 -1.41
N SER A 127 9.42 -7.14 -1.31
CA SER A 127 9.69 -6.51 -0.02
C SER A 127 8.43 -5.98 0.67
N SER A 128 7.45 -5.44 -0.07
CA SER A 128 6.20 -4.97 0.54
C SER A 128 5.25 -6.10 0.94
N HIS A 129 5.22 -7.23 0.19
CA HIS A 129 4.27 -8.32 0.49
C HIS A 129 4.83 -9.42 1.40
N TYR A 130 6.15 -9.62 1.43
CA TYR A 130 6.79 -10.75 2.13
C TYR A 130 8.02 -10.35 2.94
N GLY A 131 8.39 -9.07 2.94
CA GLY A 131 9.67 -8.60 3.42
C GLY A 131 9.58 -7.52 4.48
N ASN A 132 10.65 -6.74 4.56
CA ASN A 132 10.78 -5.70 5.58
C ASN A 132 9.85 -4.50 5.35
N LEU A 133 9.32 -4.32 4.13
CA LEU A 133 8.41 -3.24 3.78
C LEU A 133 6.94 -3.61 4.01
N GLN A 134 6.64 -4.67 4.76
CA GLN A 134 5.25 -5.06 5.10
C GLN A 134 4.45 -3.96 5.82
N TYR A 135 5.14 -2.99 6.46
CA TYR A 135 4.49 -1.82 7.01
C TYR A 135 3.81 -0.93 5.94
N LEU A 136 4.11 -1.08 4.65
CA LEU A 136 3.34 -0.44 3.56
C LEU A 136 1.90 -0.95 3.49
N HIS A 137 1.65 -2.17 3.96
CA HIS A 137 0.35 -2.84 3.98
C HIS A 137 -0.20 -2.98 5.42
N ALA A 138 0.28 -2.14 6.35
CA ALA A 138 -0.09 -2.23 7.76
C ALA A 138 0.14 -3.62 8.40
N MET A 139 1.23 -4.28 8.01
CA MET A 139 1.61 -5.60 8.52
C MET A 139 2.97 -5.56 9.21
N SER A 140 3.16 -6.48 10.14
CA SER A 140 4.44 -6.70 10.80
C SER A 140 5.37 -7.51 9.91
N ALA A 141 6.66 -7.14 9.88
CA ALA A 141 7.63 -7.82 9.03
C ALA A 141 7.96 -9.23 9.55
N SER A 142 8.04 -9.41 10.88
CA SER A 142 8.49 -10.65 11.51
C SER A 142 7.70 -11.01 12.77
N LYS A 143 7.69 -12.31 13.08
CA LYS A 143 7.08 -12.81 14.31
C LYS A 143 7.78 -12.22 15.54
N GLY A 144 7.00 -11.70 16.47
CA GLY A 144 7.49 -11.16 17.73
C GLY A 144 7.93 -9.69 17.67
N ASP A 145 7.89 -9.05 16.50
CA ASP A 145 8.07 -7.60 16.40
C ASP A 145 7.01 -6.91 17.26
N ARG A 146 7.40 -5.84 17.97
CA ARG A 146 6.44 -5.10 18.77
C ARG A 146 5.49 -4.33 17.86
N ALA A 147 4.24 -4.19 18.31
CA ALA A 147 3.27 -3.40 17.58
C ALA A 147 3.69 -1.93 17.50
N GLU A 148 4.34 -1.40 18.55
CA GLU A 148 4.88 -0.03 18.51
C GLU A 148 5.93 0.14 17.41
N ASP A 149 6.86 -0.81 17.25
CA ASP A 149 7.91 -0.73 16.23
C ASP A 149 7.30 -0.72 14.81
N THR A 150 6.26 -1.53 14.56
CA THR A 150 5.54 -1.53 13.29
C THR A 150 4.81 -0.21 13.06
N LYS A 151 4.14 0.31 14.10
CA LYS A 151 3.46 1.61 14.05
C LYS A 151 4.44 2.76 13.76
N GLU A 152 5.60 2.78 14.42
CA GLU A 152 6.64 3.78 14.20
C GLU A 152 7.13 3.76 12.75
N LYS A 153 7.31 2.58 12.16
CA LYS A 153 7.65 2.45 10.74
C LYS A 153 6.55 2.98 9.82
N MET A 154 5.28 2.69 10.12
CA MET A 154 4.14 3.22 9.36
C MET A 154 4.06 4.75 9.44
N LEU A 155 4.28 5.34 10.61
CA LEU A 155 4.31 6.80 10.77
C LEU A 155 5.50 7.44 10.04
N ALA A 156 6.68 6.84 10.11
CA ALA A 156 7.86 7.29 9.37
C ALA A 156 7.63 7.20 7.85
N TRP A 157 6.94 6.16 7.40
CA TRP A 157 6.52 6.00 6.01
C TRP A 157 5.52 7.07 5.58
N THR A 158 4.46 7.30 6.36
CA THR A 158 3.49 8.37 6.10
C THR A 158 4.18 9.74 6.05
N LYS A 159 5.12 10.03 6.96
CA LYS A 159 5.89 11.27 6.94
C LYS A 159 6.69 11.41 5.66
N TYR A 160 7.39 10.36 5.24
CA TYR A 160 8.13 10.37 3.98
C TYR A 160 7.21 10.63 2.78
N LEU A 161 6.03 9.99 2.73
CA LEU A 161 5.04 10.22 1.67
C LEU A 161 4.53 11.67 1.65
N LEU A 162 4.31 12.27 2.82
CA LEU A 162 3.93 13.68 2.95
C LEU A 162 5.05 14.62 2.48
N LEU A 163 6.32 14.32 2.77
CA LEU A 163 7.46 15.09 2.25
C LEU A 163 7.58 14.99 0.72
N VAL A 164 7.28 13.82 0.15
CA VAL A 164 7.18 13.64 -1.32
C VAL A 164 6.05 14.50 -1.90
N LEU A 165 4.90 14.60 -1.22
CA LEU A 165 3.79 15.47 -1.64
C LEU A 165 4.11 16.96 -1.52
N GLN A 166 4.77 17.36 -0.43
CA GLN A 166 5.23 18.73 -0.21
C GLN A 166 6.22 19.16 -1.28
N ASP A 167 7.15 18.27 -1.62
CA ASP A 167 8.23 18.50 -2.57
C ASP A 167 9.01 19.80 -2.33
N ALA A 168 9.42 20.03 -1.09
CA ALA A 168 10.04 21.29 -0.68
C ALA A 168 11.34 21.57 -1.46
N PRO A 169 11.60 22.84 -1.85
CA PRO A 169 12.89 23.25 -2.42
C PRO A 169 14.06 22.95 -1.49
N GLN A 170 15.18 22.53 -2.06
CA GLN A 170 16.38 22.18 -1.29
C GLN A 170 17.45 23.28 -1.37
N ALA A 171 18.22 23.45 -0.29
CA ALA A 171 19.23 24.50 -0.18
C ALA A 171 20.32 24.43 -1.28
N GLY A 172 20.57 23.24 -1.82
CA GLY A 172 21.52 23.00 -2.92
C GLY A 172 20.94 23.18 -4.33
N GLY A 173 19.68 23.63 -4.44
CA GLY A 173 18.91 23.60 -5.68
C GLY A 173 18.13 22.29 -5.85
N GLY A 174 17.15 22.32 -6.74
CA GLY A 174 16.19 21.23 -6.94
C GLY A 174 15.14 21.13 -5.81
N THR A 175 14.37 20.06 -5.84
CA THR A 175 13.29 19.78 -4.88
C THR A 175 13.53 18.49 -4.09
N PHE A 176 12.65 18.19 -3.14
CA PHE A 176 12.79 17.03 -2.26
C PHE A 176 12.81 15.72 -3.04
N ILE A 177 11.96 15.56 -4.06
CA ILE A 177 11.88 14.34 -4.85
C ILE A 177 13.10 14.13 -5.77
N GLU A 178 13.86 15.19 -6.03
CA GLU A 178 15.08 15.18 -6.84
C GLU A 178 16.34 14.87 -5.99
N GLN A 179 16.21 14.83 -4.67
CA GLN A 179 17.35 14.51 -3.80
C GLN A 179 17.89 13.11 -4.05
N ASN A 180 19.20 12.95 -3.90
CA ASN A 180 19.83 11.64 -3.88
C ASN A 180 19.26 10.80 -2.74
N HIS A 181 18.68 9.65 -3.09
CA HIS A 181 17.98 8.75 -2.17
C HIS A 181 18.88 8.34 -1.01
N CYS A 182 20.13 7.95 -1.30
CA CYS A 182 21.02 7.44 -0.27
C CYS A 182 21.63 8.51 0.61
N THR A 183 21.89 9.70 0.08
CA THR A 183 22.28 10.85 0.92
C THR A 183 21.18 11.19 1.92
N TYR A 184 19.93 11.22 1.46
CA TYR A 184 18.76 11.45 2.31
C TYR A 184 18.62 10.36 3.38
N TRP A 185 18.53 9.09 2.99
CA TRP A 185 18.33 7.99 3.94
C TRP A 185 19.51 7.75 4.87
N ALA A 186 20.75 8.03 4.45
CA ALA A 186 21.90 8.01 5.37
C ALA A 186 21.82 9.11 6.42
N SER A 187 21.22 10.26 6.09
CA SER A 187 20.92 11.30 7.07
C SER A 187 19.82 10.87 8.02
N GLU A 188 18.74 10.28 7.51
CA GLU A 188 17.64 9.77 8.32
C GLU A 188 18.08 8.63 9.25
N GLN A 189 18.96 7.74 8.80
CA GLN A 189 19.53 6.68 9.64
C GLN A 189 20.31 7.25 10.82
N ARG A 190 21.12 8.30 10.59
CA ARG A 190 21.85 9.00 11.68
C ARG A 190 20.92 9.68 12.68
N GLN A 191 19.71 10.03 12.25
CA GLN A 191 18.67 10.62 13.09
C GLN A 191 17.79 9.56 13.77
N GLY A 192 18.04 8.27 13.54
CA GLY A 192 17.27 7.17 14.14
C GLY A 192 15.92 6.91 13.48
N ASN A 193 15.74 7.29 12.21
CA ASN A 193 14.51 6.99 11.48
C ASN A 193 14.34 5.47 11.30
N PRO A 194 13.19 4.88 11.72
CA PRO A 194 13.02 3.43 11.84
C PRO A 194 12.94 2.68 10.50
N ILE A 195 12.77 3.39 9.37
CA ILE A 195 12.71 2.77 8.03
C ILE A 195 13.96 3.05 7.18
N ALA A 196 14.95 3.77 7.70
CA ALA A 196 16.12 4.16 6.90
C ALA A 196 16.95 2.95 6.44
N GLU A 197 17.06 1.91 7.26
CA GLU A 197 17.74 0.65 6.90
C GLU A 197 16.96 -0.12 5.83
N ASP A 198 15.63 -0.10 5.90
CA ASP A 198 14.79 -0.77 4.90
C ASP A 198 14.88 -0.09 3.52
N MET A 199 15.17 1.21 3.51
CA MET A 199 15.37 2.02 2.30
C MET A 199 16.79 1.95 1.73
N MET A 200 17.75 1.46 2.51
CA MET A 200 19.15 1.23 2.10
C MET A 200 19.66 -0.12 2.64
N PRO A 201 19.07 -1.25 2.20
CA PRO A 201 19.31 -2.55 2.84
C PRO A 201 20.75 -3.05 2.70
N ASP A 202 21.48 -2.62 1.66
CA ASP A 202 22.89 -2.96 1.44
C ASP A 202 23.85 -1.82 1.88
N GLY A 203 23.33 -0.84 2.63
CA GLY A 203 24.06 0.35 3.06
C GLY A 203 24.48 1.28 1.90
N PRO A 204 25.37 2.26 2.17
CA PRO A 204 25.72 3.31 1.20
C PRO A 204 26.55 2.81 0.01
N THR A 205 27.06 1.58 0.06
CA THR A 205 27.93 0.99 -0.96
C THR A 205 27.22 -0.03 -1.86
N GLY A 206 25.95 -0.35 -1.57
CA GLY A 206 25.16 -1.30 -2.34
C GLY A 206 23.94 -0.66 -2.99
N PHE A 207 23.09 -1.47 -3.61
CA PHE A 207 21.83 -0.98 -4.20
C PHE A 207 20.87 -0.52 -3.08
N PRO A 208 20.16 0.62 -3.22
CA PRO A 208 20.00 1.46 -4.41
C PRO A 208 21.04 2.61 -4.56
N CYS A 209 22.07 2.65 -3.71
CA CYS A 209 23.08 3.72 -3.67
C CYS A 209 24.16 3.58 -4.75
N VAL A 210 24.44 2.36 -5.15
CA VAL A 210 25.36 2.03 -6.23
C VAL A 210 24.60 1.16 -7.21
N VAL A 211 24.51 1.60 -8.46
CA VAL A 211 23.87 0.86 -9.56
C VAL A 211 24.91 0.55 -10.64
N ASP A 212 24.86 -0.66 -11.21
CA ASP A 212 25.84 -1.11 -12.21
C ASP A 212 25.84 -0.25 -13.50
N LYS A 213 24.69 0.37 -13.81
CA LYS A 213 24.49 1.22 -14.99
C LYS A 213 23.60 2.42 -14.63
N GLY A 214 24.20 3.60 -14.59
CA GLY A 214 23.48 4.86 -14.43
C GLY A 214 23.79 5.55 -13.09
N GLU A 215 22.97 6.54 -12.78
CA GLU A 215 23.07 7.30 -11.55
C GLU A 215 22.36 6.58 -10.40
N PRO A 216 22.81 6.79 -9.14
CA PRO A 216 22.08 6.32 -7.96
C PRO A 216 20.62 6.78 -7.96
N TRP A 217 19.78 6.08 -7.18
CA TRP A 217 18.38 6.48 -7.05
C TRP A 217 18.25 7.90 -6.49
N ILE A 218 17.22 8.59 -6.96
CA ILE A 218 16.67 9.78 -6.30
C ILE A 218 15.43 9.36 -5.51
N VAL A 219 14.95 10.24 -4.62
CA VAL A 219 13.75 10.01 -3.82
C VAL A 219 12.55 9.61 -4.69
N ALA A 220 12.36 10.26 -5.85
CA ALA A 220 11.30 9.93 -6.80
C ALA A 220 11.39 8.51 -7.40
N SER A 221 12.57 7.88 -7.44
CA SER A 221 12.80 6.59 -8.13
C SER A 221 11.89 5.48 -7.61
N LEU A 222 11.57 5.49 -6.31
CA LEU A 222 10.66 4.52 -5.69
C LEU A 222 9.28 4.48 -6.37
N PHE A 223 8.80 5.63 -6.83
CA PHE A 223 7.48 5.83 -7.42
C PHE A 223 7.50 5.88 -8.94
N ALA A 224 8.60 5.53 -9.59
CA ALA A 224 8.78 5.86 -11.00
C ALA A 224 8.41 4.72 -11.97
N PHE A 225 8.39 3.48 -11.49
CA PHE A 225 8.33 2.31 -12.38
C PHE A 225 6.95 2.05 -12.98
N TYR A 226 6.90 1.69 -14.26
CA TYR A 226 5.69 1.31 -14.97
C TYR A 226 6.02 0.26 -16.04
N CYS A 227 5.52 -0.96 -15.86
CA CYS A 227 5.87 -2.12 -16.70
C CYS A 227 4.63 -2.59 -17.46
N THR A 228 4.50 -2.21 -18.73
CA THR A 228 3.36 -2.63 -19.57
C THR A 228 3.67 -3.82 -20.45
N TYR A 229 4.39 -3.62 -21.56
CA TYR A 229 4.49 -4.60 -22.63
C TYR A 229 5.82 -5.37 -22.63
N ASN A 230 6.87 -4.75 -22.12
CA ASN A 230 8.20 -5.36 -22.11
C ASN A 230 8.37 -6.26 -20.89
N ILE A 231 8.53 -7.57 -21.13
CA ILE A 231 8.74 -8.56 -20.06
C ILE A 231 10.15 -8.50 -19.45
N TYR A 232 11.06 -7.69 -20.00
CA TYR A 232 12.46 -7.59 -19.57
C TYR A 232 12.84 -6.23 -18.98
N THR A 233 12.12 -5.15 -19.31
CA THR A 233 12.42 -3.80 -18.80
C THR A 233 11.14 -3.04 -18.46
N CYS A 234 11.20 -2.22 -17.42
CA CYS A 234 10.11 -1.31 -17.03
C CYS A 234 10.44 0.10 -17.49
N ASP A 235 9.41 0.84 -17.88
CA ASP A 235 9.55 2.28 -18.15
C ASP A 235 9.60 3.04 -16.83
N VAL A 236 10.15 4.26 -16.90
CA VAL A 236 10.33 5.15 -15.76
C VAL A 236 9.60 6.46 -16.04
N ASN A 237 8.73 6.88 -15.12
CA ASN A 237 8.03 8.15 -15.15
C ASN A 237 8.27 8.89 -13.84
N LEU A 238 9.19 9.86 -13.89
CA LEU A 238 9.57 10.72 -12.76
C LEU A 238 8.80 12.05 -12.73
N SER A 239 7.72 12.19 -13.50
CA SER A 239 6.92 13.41 -13.44
C SER A 239 6.40 13.62 -12.02
N GLU A 240 6.46 14.87 -11.56
CA GLU A 240 5.95 15.29 -10.25
C GLU A 240 4.54 14.75 -10.00
N GLN A 241 3.64 14.88 -11.00
CA GLN A 241 2.27 14.39 -10.91
C GLN A 241 2.21 12.88 -10.64
N THR A 242 3.06 12.08 -11.27
CA THR A 242 3.06 10.61 -11.07
C THR A 242 3.59 10.25 -9.68
N VAL A 243 4.70 10.87 -9.29
CA VAL A 243 5.37 10.63 -8.01
C VAL A 243 4.45 11.03 -6.85
N LYS A 244 3.93 12.27 -6.87
CA LYS A 244 3.01 12.78 -5.86
C LYS A 244 1.71 11.97 -5.82
N SER A 245 1.14 11.64 -6.98
CA SER A 245 -0.11 10.86 -6.99
C SER A 245 0.08 9.47 -6.38
N ARG A 246 1.20 8.79 -6.67
CA ARG A 246 1.51 7.48 -6.06
C ARG A 246 1.79 7.59 -4.56
N ALA A 247 2.45 8.67 -4.11
CA ALA A 247 2.65 8.92 -2.70
C ALA A 247 1.33 9.12 -1.95
N LEU A 248 0.41 9.93 -2.49
CA LEU A 248 -0.94 10.08 -1.92
C LEU A 248 -1.70 8.75 -1.91
N GLY A 249 -1.68 8.01 -3.02
CA GLY A 249 -2.30 6.69 -3.11
C GLY A 249 -1.78 5.71 -2.06
N ALA A 250 -0.48 5.72 -1.78
CA ALA A 250 0.12 4.90 -0.75
C ALA A 250 -0.34 5.26 0.67
N ILE A 251 -0.58 6.55 0.97
CA ILE A 251 -1.18 6.96 2.25
C ILE A 251 -2.60 6.37 2.37
N LEU A 252 -3.43 6.52 1.32
CA LEU A 252 -4.81 6.04 1.37
C LEU A 252 -4.89 4.52 1.49
N HIS A 253 -4.05 3.81 0.76
CA HIS A 253 -3.96 2.35 0.81
C HIS A 253 -3.52 1.85 2.19
N LEU A 254 -2.49 2.46 2.78
CA LEU A 254 -2.02 2.14 4.14
C LEU A 254 -3.15 2.25 5.17
N ILE A 255 -3.96 3.32 5.08
CA ILE A 255 -5.11 3.51 5.96
C ILE A 255 -6.08 2.35 5.78
N GLN A 256 -6.49 2.07 4.54
CA GLN A 256 -7.46 1.01 4.22
C GLN A 256 -6.97 -0.36 4.71
N ASP A 257 -5.72 -0.71 4.43
CA ASP A 257 -5.09 -1.95 4.90
C ASP A 257 -5.05 -2.05 6.42
N SER A 258 -4.81 -0.92 7.12
CA SER A 258 -4.82 -0.92 8.58
C SER A 258 -6.18 -1.25 9.20
N PHE A 259 -7.26 -1.31 8.41
CA PHE A 259 -8.60 -1.72 8.84
C PHE A 259 -8.98 -3.13 8.41
N THR A 260 -8.18 -3.77 7.55
CA THR A 260 -8.37 -5.16 7.12
C THR A 260 -7.90 -6.11 8.22
N GLN A 261 -8.77 -7.01 8.68
CA GLN A 261 -8.44 -7.91 9.79
C GLN A 261 -7.32 -8.90 9.46
N GLY A 262 -7.12 -9.20 8.18
CA GLY A 262 -5.96 -9.96 7.70
C GLY A 262 -4.65 -9.22 7.96
N HIS A 263 -4.64 -7.90 8.02
CA HIS A 263 -3.42 -7.09 8.11
C HIS A 263 -3.19 -6.57 9.53
N ALA A 264 -4.21 -5.96 10.13
CA ALA A 264 -4.18 -5.45 11.48
C ALA A 264 -5.43 -5.86 12.25
N LEU A 265 -5.26 -6.58 13.37
CA LEU A 265 -6.37 -6.99 14.21
C LEU A 265 -6.91 -5.82 15.01
N ARG A 266 -8.22 -5.66 14.97
CA ARG A 266 -8.96 -4.64 15.72
C ARG A 266 -10.22 -5.25 16.31
N GLY A 267 -10.55 -4.85 17.54
CA GLY A 267 -11.79 -5.26 18.21
C GLY A 267 -11.95 -6.78 18.37
N ASP A 268 -13.19 -7.25 18.44
CA ASP A 268 -13.50 -8.66 18.63
C ASP A 268 -13.55 -9.39 17.28
N CYS A 269 -12.39 -9.87 16.82
CA CYS A 269 -12.22 -10.69 15.62
C CYS A 269 -10.98 -11.59 15.79
N CYS A 270 -10.76 -12.68 15.05
CA CYS A 270 -11.60 -13.33 14.03
C CYS A 270 -11.78 -14.84 14.30
N MET A 271 -11.51 -15.25 15.53
CA MET A 271 -11.61 -16.64 15.96
C MET A 271 -13.07 -17.12 15.87
N GLY A 272 -13.30 -18.21 15.14
CA GLY A 272 -14.64 -18.77 14.96
C GLY A 272 -15.55 -18.01 14.00
N VAL A 273 -15.06 -16.95 13.35
CA VAL A 273 -15.77 -16.26 12.26
C VAL A 273 -15.60 -17.05 10.97
N GLU A 274 -16.72 -17.30 10.29
CA GLU A 274 -16.78 -17.97 8.99
C GLU A 274 -16.09 -17.12 7.90
N ASP A 275 -15.46 -17.76 6.92
CA ASP A 275 -14.71 -17.08 5.85
C ASP A 275 -15.58 -16.09 5.04
N ALA A 276 -16.90 -16.29 4.99
CA ALA A 276 -17.82 -15.38 4.30
C ALA A 276 -17.95 -14.02 4.99
N ASP A 277 -17.71 -13.96 6.31
CA ASP A 277 -17.97 -12.80 7.16
C ASP A 277 -16.67 -12.12 7.63
N LEU A 278 -15.50 -12.62 7.20
CA LEU A 278 -14.19 -12.07 7.59
C LEU A 278 -13.89 -10.68 6.99
N ALA A 279 -14.54 -10.34 5.88
CA ALA A 279 -14.40 -9.04 5.24
C ALA A 279 -15.23 -8.00 6.01
N ALA A 280 -14.74 -7.61 7.17
CA ALA A 280 -15.32 -6.57 7.99
C ALA A 280 -14.22 -5.71 8.61
N TYR A 281 -14.40 -4.39 8.63
CA TYR A 281 -13.50 -3.48 9.36
C TYR A 281 -14.07 -3.13 10.74
N GLN A 282 -13.19 -2.87 11.69
CA GLN A 282 -13.55 -2.48 13.05
C GLN A 282 -12.95 -1.10 13.36
N CYS A 283 -13.75 -0.21 13.93
CA CYS A 283 -13.37 1.13 14.35
C CYS A 283 -12.89 1.11 15.81
N ALA A 284 -11.97 0.19 16.09
CA ALA A 284 -11.36 -0.01 17.39
C ALA A 284 -9.83 0.17 17.30
N PRO A 285 -9.15 0.44 18.43
CA PRO A 285 -7.70 0.43 18.45
C PRO A 285 -7.12 -0.92 18.01
N ILE A 286 -5.94 -0.87 17.40
CA ILE A 286 -5.17 -2.00 16.91
C ILE A 286 -4.66 -2.82 18.08
N GLN A 287 -4.92 -4.12 18.03
CA GLN A 287 -4.41 -5.11 18.97
C GLN A 287 -3.08 -5.69 18.49
N GLN A 288 -2.94 -5.94 17.19
CA GLN A 288 -1.78 -6.59 16.58
C GLN A 288 -1.65 -6.18 15.12
N PHE A 289 -0.41 -6.06 14.63
CA PHE A 289 -0.11 -6.12 13.21
C PHE A 289 0.27 -7.55 12.83
N ASN A 290 -0.44 -8.15 11.88
CA ASN A 290 -0.23 -9.54 11.51
C ASN A 290 1.01 -9.71 10.63
N VAL A 291 1.56 -10.93 10.66
CA VAL A 291 2.72 -11.33 9.85
C VAL A 291 2.24 -12.18 8.68
N TYR A 292 2.33 -11.65 7.46
CA TYR A 292 1.75 -12.27 6.26
C TYR A 292 2.19 -13.72 6.08
N GLY A 293 3.49 -13.99 6.26
CA GLY A 293 4.09 -15.30 6.05
C GLY A 293 3.58 -16.41 6.97
N LEU A 294 2.91 -16.06 8.09
CA LEU A 294 2.39 -17.02 9.06
C LEU A 294 0.89 -17.33 8.89
N GLN A 295 0.18 -16.58 8.05
CA GLN A 295 -1.27 -16.67 7.93
C GLN A 295 -1.72 -17.81 7.02
N ASN A 296 -2.92 -18.30 7.29
CA ASN A 296 -3.74 -19.07 6.37
C ASN A 296 -4.13 -18.19 5.19
N LYS A 297 -3.56 -18.53 4.02
CA LYS A 297 -3.77 -17.81 2.77
C LYS A 297 -5.24 -17.72 2.34
N GLY A 298 -6.06 -18.72 2.67
CA GLY A 298 -7.48 -18.73 2.35
C GLY A 298 -8.25 -17.70 3.17
N ARG A 299 -7.99 -17.67 4.48
CA ARG A 299 -8.63 -16.74 5.41
C ARG A 299 -8.17 -15.30 5.22
N HIS A 300 -6.88 -15.09 5.00
CA HIS A 300 -6.34 -13.79 4.60
C HIS A 300 -7.09 -13.26 3.37
N LYS A 301 -7.11 -14.05 2.27
CA LYS A 301 -7.85 -13.70 1.04
C LYS A 301 -9.34 -13.44 1.28
N ALA A 302 -9.94 -14.12 2.27
CA ALA A 302 -11.34 -13.93 2.61
C ALA A 302 -11.60 -12.61 3.34
N ALA A 303 -10.67 -12.16 4.18
CA ALA A 303 -10.72 -10.86 4.85
C ALA A 303 -10.47 -9.68 3.90
N ASP A 304 -9.69 -9.87 2.82
CA ASP A 304 -9.37 -8.82 1.83
C ASP A 304 -10.47 -8.60 0.77
N LYS A 305 -11.65 -9.19 0.96
CA LYS A 305 -12.80 -8.88 0.10
C LYS A 305 -13.38 -7.52 0.47
N GLU A 306 -14.36 -7.06 -0.32
CA GLU A 306 -15.07 -5.83 -0.02
C GLU A 306 -15.65 -5.85 1.40
N PRO A 307 -15.17 -4.97 2.30
CA PRO A 307 -15.47 -5.09 3.70
C PRO A 307 -16.76 -4.37 4.07
N VAL A 308 -17.46 -4.87 5.08
CA VAL A 308 -18.59 -4.20 5.71
C VAL A 308 -18.20 -3.57 7.04
N ALA A 309 -18.93 -2.55 7.48
CA ALA A 309 -18.72 -1.95 8.79
C ALA A 309 -19.05 -2.96 9.91
N GLY A 310 -18.07 -3.21 10.77
CA GLY A 310 -18.25 -3.98 11.99
C GLY A 310 -19.03 -3.23 13.07
N GLU A 311 -19.42 -3.94 14.13
CA GLU A 311 -20.25 -3.38 15.19
C GLU A 311 -19.57 -2.22 15.95
N SER A 312 -18.23 -2.27 16.12
CA SER A 312 -17.48 -1.20 16.79
C SER A 312 -17.58 0.15 16.10
N CYS A 313 -17.90 0.19 14.80
CA CYS A 313 -18.08 1.42 14.04
C CYS A 313 -19.41 2.14 14.32
N ARG A 314 -20.31 1.54 15.10
CA ARG A 314 -21.60 2.16 15.45
C ARG A 314 -21.48 3.19 16.58
N THR A 315 -20.40 3.16 17.36
CA THR A 315 -20.11 4.08 18.46
C THR A 315 -18.92 4.95 18.09
N VAL A 316 -19.17 6.23 17.79
CA VAL A 316 -18.18 7.18 17.26
C VAL A 316 -17.37 7.81 18.38
N ASP A 317 -16.50 7.07 19.07
CA ASP A 317 -15.78 7.66 20.20
C ASP A 317 -14.25 7.62 20.13
N MET A 318 -13.59 6.83 19.26
CA MET A 318 -12.11 6.72 19.33
C MET A 318 -11.33 6.57 18.02
N VAL A 319 -11.87 5.92 17.00
CA VAL A 319 -11.17 5.64 15.73
C VAL A 319 -12.18 5.84 14.61
N HIS A 320 -11.85 6.66 13.61
CA HIS A 320 -12.72 6.85 12.44
C HIS A 320 -12.63 5.63 11.50
N ASP A 321 -13.71 5.36 10.77
CA ASP A 321 -13.72 4.30 9.74
C ASP A 321 -12.70 4.61 8.60
N PRO A 322 -12.31 3.63 7.78
CA PRO A 322 -11.30 3.82 6.74
C PRO A 322 -11.66 4.90 5.71
N ILE A 323 -12.95 5.09 5.39
CA ILE A 323 -13.42 6.09 4.42
C ILE A 323 -13.33 7.48 5.05
N THR A 324 -13.84 7.65 6.27
CA THR A 324 -13.76 8.92 7.01
C THR A 324 -12.31 9.32 7.28
N SER A 325 -11.45 8.35 7.61
CA SER A 325 -10.02 8.59 7.83
C SER A 325 -9.30 9.08 6.57
N ALA A 326 -9.53 8.41 5.43
CA ALA A 326 -9.01 8.85 4.14
C ALA A 326 -9.56 10.23 3.73
N ALA A 327 -10.87 10.45 3.92
CA ALA A 327 -11.53 11.71 3.58
C ALA A 327 -10.97 12.87 4.39
N ARG A 328 -10.68 12.67 5.68
CA ARG A 328 -10.11 13.71 6.53
C ARG A 328 -8.72 14.12 6.07
N ILE A 329 -7.84 13.17 5.74
CA ILE A 329 -6.51 13.51 5.19
C ILE A 329 -6.65 14.23 3.85
N LEU A 330 -7.51 13.75 2.95
CA LEU A 330 -7.77 14.42 1.67
C LEU A 330 -8.29 15.85 1.86
N TRP A 331 -9.18 16.07 2.83
CA TRP A 331 -9.69 17.39 3.18
C TRP A 331 -8.58 18.29 3.72
N GLU A 332 -7.74 17.81 4.64
CA GLU A 332 -6.62 18.59 5.17
C GLU A 332 -5.65 19.00 4.06
N LEU A 333 -5.29 18.09 3.15
CA LEU A 333 -4.42 18.36 2.02
C LEU A 333 -5.06 19.33 1.01
N LYS A 334 -6.34 19.12 0.67
CA LYS A 334 -7.11 20.01 -0.23
C LYS A 334 -7.19 21.43 0.33
N THR A 335 -7.48 21.57 1.63
CA THR A 335 -7.77 22.86 2.25
C THR A 335 -6.51 23.61 2.70
N ARG A 336 -5.48 22.90 3.17
CA ARG A 336 -4.28 23.51 3.77
C ARG A 336 -2.99 23.31 2.97
N GLY A 337 -3.03 22.49 1.91
CA GLY A 337 -1.82 22.07 1.20
C GLY A 337 -0.93 21.18 2.08
N VAL A 338 0.36 21.12 1.78
CA VAL A 338 1.34 20.31 2.53
C VAL A 338 2.40 21.20 3.19
N THR A 339 1.98 21.99 4.17
CA THR A 339 2.90 22.77 5.03
C THR A 339 3.43 21.91 6.17
N ASP A 340 4.54 22.29 6.81
CA ASP A 340 5.08 21.53 7.96
C ASP A 340 4.03 21.33 9.07
N GLY A 341 3.24 22.36 9.38
CA GLY A 341 2.15 22.23 10.34
C GLY A 341 1.01 21.32 9.87
N ALA A 342 0.74 21.24 8.56
CA ALA A 342 -0.22 20.29 8.01
C ALA A 342 0.31 18.85 8.06
N ILE A 343 1.62 18.65 7.83
CA ILE A 343 2.28 17.35 8.00
C ILE A 343 2.14 16.88 9.44
N ASP A 344 2.46 17.72 10.42
CA ASP A 344 2.33 17.39 11.83
C ASP A 344 0.86 17.07 12.20
N THR A 345 -0.10 17.84 11.69
CA THR A 345 -1.54 17.59 11.91
C THR A 345 -1.98 16.24 11.34
N VAL A 346 -1.53 15.88 10.14
CA VAL A 346 -1.86 14.60 9.51
C VAL A 346 -1.19 13.45 10.25
N LEU A 347 0.07 13.60 10.67
CA LEU A 347 0.79 12.56 11.42
C LEU A 347 0.19 12.31 12.78
N ASP A 348 -0.18 13.37 13.52
CA ASP A 348 -0.89 13.25 14.79
C ASP A 348 -2.20 12.48 14.59
N TYR A 349 -3.02 12.87 13.61
CA TYR A 349 -4.25 12.16 13.29
C TYR A 349 -4.04 10.68 12.91
N VAL A 350 -3.01 10.38 12.11
CA VAL A 350 -2.67 8.98 11.77
C VAL A 350 -2.23 8.20 13.02
N ASP A 351 -1.50 8.82 13.95
CA ASP A 351 -1.04 8.20 15.19
C ASP A 351 -2.20 7.93 16.18
N THR A 352 -3.10 8.90 16.35
CA THR A 352 -4.09 8.92 17.43
C THR A 352 -5.47 8.38 17.04
N ASP A 353 -5.87 8.54 15.77
CA ASP A 353 -7.23 8.24 15.31
C ASP A 353 -7.26 7.07 14.31
N ILE A 354 -6.13 6.72 13.70
CA ILE A 354 -6.03 5.61 12.74
C ILE A 354 -5.25 4.44 13.33
N LEU A 355 -3.98 4.66 13.66
CA LEU A 355 -3.04 3.63 14.13
C LEU A 355 -3.00 3.50 15.65
N ARG A 356 -4.04 3.98 16.33
CA ARG A 356 -4.17 3.88 17.78
C ARG A 356 -4.01 2.44 18.24
N LEU A 357 -3.08 2.17 19.15
CA LEU A 357 -2.91 0.86 19.77
C LEU A 357 -3.81 0.74 21.00
N VAL A 358 -4.19 -0.49 21.35
CA VAL A 358 -4.68 -0.81 22.69
C VAL A 358 -3.59 -0.58 23.74
N GLU A 359 -3.93 -0.55 25.02
CA GLU A 359 -2.96 -0.31 26.11
C GLU A 359 -1.85 -1.38 26.17
N ALA A 360 -2.18 -2.63 25.84
CA ALA A 360 -1.25 -3.75 25.80
C ALA A 360 -1.39 -4.51 24.47
N PRO A 361 -0.79 -4.01 23.37
CA PRO A 361 -0.88 -4.66 22.09
C PRO A 361 -0.04 -5.94 22.09
N THR A 362 -0.47 -6.93 21.30
CA THR A 362 0.30 -8.17 21.13
C THR A 362 1.38 -7.99 20.06
N PRO A 363 2.53 -8.68 20.21
CA PRO A 363 3.55 -8.70 19.17
C PRO A 363 3.03 -9.34 17.86
N GLY A 364 3.73 -9.09 16.75
CA GLY A 364 3.37 -9.65 15.45
C GLY A 364 3.31 -11.17 15.46
N ASP A 365 2.19 -11.73 14.99
CA ASP A 365 1.97 -13.16 14.77
C ASP A 365 1.02 -13.34 13.57
N ALA A 366 0.56 -14.57 13.29
CA ALA A 366 -0.44 -14.82 12.24
C ALA A 366 -1.72 -13.98 12.44
N GLY A 367 -2.09 -13.76 13.70
CA GLY A 367 -3.34 -13.13 14.08
C GLY A 367 -4.41 -14.15 14.47
N SER A 368 -5.20 -13.83 15.49
CA SER A 368 -6.24 -14.72 16.00
C SER A 368 -7.27 -15.06 14.93
N GLY A 369 -7.27 -16.32 14.51
CA GLY A 369 -8.16 -16.80 13.45
C GLY A 369 -7.64 -16.54 12.03
N PHE A 370 -6.35 -16.28 11.85
CA PHE A 370 -5.68 -16.29 10.54
C PHE A 370 -4.61 -17.35 10.47
#